data_AF-A0A1Y5GX11-F1
#
_entry.id   AF-A0A1Y5GX11-F1
#
_cell.length_a   1.000
_cell.length_b   1.000
_cell.length_c   1.000
_cell.angle_alpha   90.00
_cell.angle_beta   90.00
_cell.angle_gamma   90.00
#
_symmetry.space_group_name_H-M   'P 1'
#
loop_
_entity.id
_entity.type
_entity.pdbx_description
1 polymer ?
#
loop_
_entity_poly.entity_id
_entity_poly.type
_entity_poly.pdbx_seq_one_letter_code
_entity_poly.pdbx_strand_id
1 'polypeptide(L)'
;MNMRVVAVLMMTVFSQPALALFEPLFDDGTWSAEMNGEWRYFNDPGEFGQSRSALSFSAQAEYYTDWNDGVDSFTFTPFMRIDQIDDERTHLDLREAYWGHVSDNWETKVGFTRVFWGRTEFLNLVDVVNQKDFVEGDTTEKLGQPLMQLSLVHEVVILDFYVLTGFRERTFQGEDGRLRAPIGIDTDNARYEGVDQNNIDFAVRWSQPLTDDLEMAFSIFSGTNRDPRFDFNYDLFDPKLIPVYTHMDQFGLELEYIYEGWVAKLEAVSVETPKESYTAAVGGVEYTFDGVFESDLDVTLIAEYLWDERGSASPGFFEHDLGFGTRITFNDEQSTEILVGGIFDFDTDEALYSLEASRRIGESWRVEILATIVAERGEQELGQTVSEIATILADSGFVADDLSAQFAIDLITDIIDEKGLLFLFTEVNTYDDFVNTLQQVQRLADTDRKLSILESDDYVQVEVKYFY
;
A
#
# COMPACT_ATOMS: atom_id res chain seq x y z
N MET A 1 6.69 4.28 24.91
CA MET A 1 7.65 3.33 25.58
C MET A 1 8.91 4.07 26.08
N ASN A 2 9.56 3.65 27.18
CA ASN A 2 10.74 4.36 27.75
C ASN A 2 12.00 4.08 26.88
N MET A 3 12.78 5.12 26.53
CA MET A 3 13.97 5.04 25.65
C MET A 3 15.02 3.99 26.08
N ARG A 4 15.03 3.62 27.37
CA ARG A 4 15.87 2.53 27.90
C ARG A 4 15.38 1.13 27.51
N VAL A 5 14.08 0.94 27.36
CA VAL A 5 13.48 -0.34 26.92
C VAL A 5 13.77 -0.56 25.45
N VAL A 6 13.68 0.49 24.63
CA VAL A 6 14.06 0.48 23.21
C VAL A 6 15.54 0.14 23.02
N ALA A 7 16.44 0.77 23.80
CA ALA A 7 17.88 0.48 23.73
C ALA A 7 18.23 -0.95 24.19
N VAL A 8 17.49 -1.50 25.17
CA VAL A 8 17.65 -2.89 25.61
C VAL A 8 17.13 -3.85 24.53
N LEU A 9 15.99 -3.55 23.90
CA LEU A 9 15.45 -4.32 22.77
C LEU A 9 16.43 -4.36 21.59
N MET A 10 17.00 -3.21 21.19
CA MET A 10 18.07 -3.14 20.19
C MET A 10 19.24 -4.06 20.55
N MET A 11 19.75 -3.98 21.79
CA MET A 11 20.88 -4.82 22.19
C MET A 11 20.54 -6.31 22.27
N THR A 12 19.30 -6.70 22.54
CA THR A 12 18.89 -8.11 22.60
C THR A 12 18.59 -8.70 21.24
N VAL A 13 17.94 -7.94 20.35
CA VAL A 13 17.62 -8.37 18.98
C VAL A 13 18.92 -8.60 18.19
N PHE A 14 19.86 -7.65 18.25
CA PHE A 14 21.17 -7.79 17.58
C PHE A 14 22.21 -8.65 18.33
N SER A 15 21.79 -9.55 19.24
CA SER A 15 22.71 -10.40 20.00
C SER A 15 22.58 -11.89 19.64
N GLN A 16 23.72 -12.59 19.59
CA GLN A 16 23.77 -14.05 19.34
C GLN A 16 22.80 -14.91 20.17
N PRO A 17 22.43 -14.58 21.43
CA PRO A 17 21.47 -15.37 22.21
C PRO A 17 20.02 -15.34 21.71
N ALA A 18 19.57 -14.27 21.03
CA ALA A 18 18.23 -14.26 20.42
C ALA A 18 18.17 -15.19 19.19
N LEU A 19 19.31 -15.44 18.54
CA LEU A 19 19.45 -16.31 17.38
C LEU A 19 19.37 -17.81 17.77
N ALA A 20 19.80 -18.15 18.99
CA ALA A 20 19.70 -19.52 19.55
C ALA A 20 18.27 -19.96 19.90
N LEU A 21 17.26 -19.08 19.78
CA LEU A 21 15.85 -19.42 19.97
C LEU A 21 15.26 -20.19 18.77
N PHE A 22 15.80 -20.00 17.56
CA PHE A 22 15.27 -20.60 16.34
C PHE A 22 15.99 -21.90 15.94
N GLU A 23 17.28 -22.04 16.28
CA GLU A 23 18.08 -23.25 16.03
C GLU A 23 17.42 -24.57 16.51
N PRO A 24 16.73 -24.65 17.67
CA PRO A 24 16.24 -25.93 18.18
C PRO A 24 14.90 -26.40 17.60
N LEU A 25 14.22 -25.59 16.78
CA LEU A 25 12.84 -25.90 16.37
C LEU A 25 12.74 -26.85 15.17
N PHE A 26 13.79 -26.95 14.34
CA PHE A 26 13.84 -27.87 13.20
C PHE A 26 15.30 -28.21 12.81
N ASP A 27 15.77 -29.41 13.19
CA ASP A 27 17.17 -29.85 13.06
C ASP A 27 17.66 -30.09 11.60
N ASP A 28 16.76 -30.08 10.60
CA ASP A 28 17.04 -30.50 9.20
C ASP A 28 16.82 -29.38 8.15
N GLY A 29 16.80 -28.10 8.55
CA GLY A 29 16.60 -26.98 7.61
C GLY A 29 17.54 -25.81 7.85
N THR A 30 17.45 -24.82 6.97
CA THR A 30 18.22 -23.58 7.02
C THR A 30 17.36 -22.44 7.55
N TRP A 31 17.93 -21.64 8.45
CA TRP A 31 17.35 -20.40 8.90
C TRP A 31 18.10 -19.22 8.31
N SER A 32 17.36 -18.25 7.79
CA SER A 32 17.84 -16.88 7.57
C SER A 32 17.01 -15.93 8.43
N ALA A 33 17.57 -14.78 8.78
CA ALA A 33 16.83 -13.78 9.54
C ALA A 33 17.16 -12.36 9.11
N GLU A 34 16.15 -11.50 9.16
CA GLU A 34 16.26 -10.06 8.97
C GLU A 34 15.79 -9.33 10.22
N MET A 35 16.56 -8.34 10.65
CA MET A 35 16.19 -7.43 11.73
C MET A 35 16.28 -6.01 11.20
N ASN A 36 15.21 -5.22 11.34
CA ASN A 36 15.15 -3.86 10.86
C ASN A 36 14.95 -2.87 12.00
N GLY A 37 15.75 -1.81 12.01
CA GLY A 37 15.49 -0.60 12.80
C GLY A 37 15.08 0.54 11.88
N GLU A 38 13.89 1.07 12.08
CA GLU A 38 13.32 2.14 11.27
C GLU A 38 13.17 3.40 12.11
N TRP A 39 13.62 4.53 11.55
CA TRP A 39 13.34 5.85 12.07
C TRP A 39 12.67 6.68 10.99
N ARG A 40 11.46 7.16 11.28
CA ARG A 40 10.71 8.08 10.41
C ARG A 40 10.59 9.44 11.06
N TYR A 41 10.80 10.49 10.28
CA TYR A 41 10.67 11.88 10.70
C TYR A 41 9.85 12.68 9.70
N PHE A 42 8.84 13.37 10.21
CA PHE A 42 7.94 14.23 9.45
C PHE A 42 8.30 15.70 9.66
N ASN A 43 8.25 16.47 8.57
CA ASN A 43 8.54 17.90 8.64
C ASN A 43 7.50 18.64 9.50
N ASP A 44 6.23 18.27 9.41
CA ASP A 44 5.14 18.94 10.13
C ASP A 44 4.45 17.99 11.13
N PRO A 45 3.87 18.50 12.23
CA PRO A 45 2.93 17.71 13.04
C PRO A 45 1.81 17.16 12.16
N GLY A 46 1.29 15.99 12.48
CA GLY A 46 0.18 15.43 11.70
C GLY A 46 -1.06 16.31 11.82
N GLU A 47 -1.93 16.30 10.81
CA GLU A 47 -3.15 17.12 10.77
C GLU A 47 -4.01 17.05 12.04
N PHE A 48 -3.94 15.93 12.77
CA PHE A 48 -4.72 15.65 13.98
C PHE A 48 -3.85 15.60 15.25
N GLY A 49 -2.64 16.17 15.22
CA GLY A 49 -1.74 16.25 16.37
C GLY A 49 -0.78 15.06 16.51
N GLN A 50 -0.67 14.21 15.48
CA GLN A 50 0.22 13.04 15.52
C GLN A 50 1.71 13.44 15.58
N SER A 51 2.51 12.52 16.11
CA SER A 51 3.96 12.73 16.32
C SER A 51 4.70 13.03 15.01
N ARG A 52 5.78 13.82 15.12
CA ARG A 52 6.72 14.10 14.02
C ARG A 52 7.83 13.06 13.90
N SER A 53 7.96 12.17 14.86
CA SER A 53 8.99 11.15 14.83
C SER A 53 8.48 9.85 15.42
N ALA A 54 8.78 8.77 14.69
CA ALA A 54 8.49 7.41 15.10
C ALA A 54 9.76 6.57 14.99
N LEU A 55 9.91 5.63 15.91
CA LEU A 55 10.89 4.56 15.83
C LEU A 55 10.13 3.25 15.81
N SER A 56 10.52 2.33 14.94
CA SER A 56 9.98 0.98 14.96
C SER A 56 11.09 -0.04 14.74
N PHE A 57 10.81 -1.26 15.20
CA PHE A 57 11.70 -2.39 15.05
C PHE A 57 10.89 -3.57 14.53
N SER A 58 11.40 -4.21 13.49
CA SER A 58 10.84 -5.46 13.00
C SER A 58 11.88 -6.57 12.96
N ALA A 59 11.40 -7.80 13.03
CA ALA A 59 12.20 -8.99 12.84
C ALA A 59 11.41 -10.00 12.02
N GLN A 60 12.08 -10.58 11.03
CA GLN A 60 11.59 -11.66 10.20
C GLN A 60 12.59 -12.81 10.29
N ALA A 61 12.11 -14.03 10.40
CA ALA A 61 12.92 -15.22 10.24
C ALA A 61 12.32 -16.05 9.13
N GLU A 62 13.14 -16.72 8.33
CA GLU A 62 12.68 -17.68 7.33
C GLU A 62 13.34 -19.02 7.63
N TYR A 63 12.50 -20.03 7.80
CA TYR A 63 12.91 -21.42 7.84
C TYR A 63 12.60 -22.06 6.49
N TYR A 64 13.61 -22.65 5.88
CA TYR A 64 13.50 -23.41 4.64
C TYR A 64 14.07 -24.82 4.83
N THR A 65 13.35 -25.82 4.31
CA THR A 65 13.85 -27.18 4.20
C THR A 65 13.31 -27.82 2.94
N ASP A 66 14.10 -28.70 2.33
CA ASP A 66 13.73 -29.46 1.16
C ASP A 66 14.00 -30.95 1.37
N TRP A 67 13.25 -31.77 0.65
CA TRP A 67 13.44 -33.22 0.62
C TRP A 67 13.10 -33.78 -0.76
N ASN A 68 13.30 -35.09 -0.94
CA ASN A 68 13.14 -35.76 -2.23
C ASN A 68 13.99 -35.12 -3.34
N ASP A 69 15.25 -34.82 -3.04
CA ASP A 69 16.20 -34.17 -3.96
C ASP A 69 15.71 -32.79 -4.47
N GLY A 70 15.07 -32.00 -3.59
CA GLY A 70 14.56 -30.66 -3.89
C GLY A 70 13.18 -30.61 -4.56
N VAL A 71 12.54 -31.78 -4.77
CA VAL A 71 11.19 -31.87 -5.35
C VAL A 71 10.12 -31.33 -4.42
N ASP A 72 10.30 -31.51 -3.12
CA ASP A 72 9.38 -31.01 -2.10
C ASP A 72 10.11 -30.05 -1.17
N SER A 73 9.44 -28.97 -0.78
CA SER A 73 10.00 -27.98 0.15
C SER A 73 8.95 -27.46 1.11
N PHE A 74 9.42 -26.92 2.23
CA PHE A 74 8.60 -26.21 3.20
C PHE A 74 9.28 -24.90 3.59
N THR A 75 8.50 -23.82 3.54
CA THR A 75 8.92 -22.48 3.95
C THR A 75 8.04 -22.00 5.10
N PHE A 76 8.64 -21.41 6.14
CA PHE A 76 7.93 -20.78 7.25
C PHE A 76 8.60 -19.45 7.61
N THR A 77 7.85 -18.36 7.49
CA THR A 77 8.34 -16.99 7.60
C THR A 77 7.52 -16.19 8.61
N PRO A 78 7.77 -16.33 9.92
CA PRO A 78 7.16 -15.48 10.94
C PRO A 78 7.73 -14.07 10.90
N PHE A 79 6.87 -13.10 11.21
CA PHE A 79 7.20 -11.68 11.25
C PHE A 79 6.68 -11.04 12.53
N MET A 80 7.42 -10.06 13.04
CA MET A 80 6.96 -9.21 14.12
C MET A 80 7.42 -7.77 13.92
N ARG A 81 6.57 -6.82 14.33
CA ARG A 81 6.91 -5.42 14.48
C ARG A 81 6.49 -4.88 15.84
N ILE A 82 7.31 -3.96 16.36
CA ILE A 82 6.97 -3.11 17.50
C ILE A 82 7.20 -1.67 17.06
N ASP A 83 6.16 -0.87 17.04
CA ASP A 83 6.20 0.56 16.75
C ASP A 83 6.14 1.37 18.07
N GLN A 84 6.75 2.55 18.07
CA GLN A 84 6.79 3.41 19.25
C GLN A 84 5.49 4.20 19.46
N ILE A 85 4.79 4.52 18.37
CA ILE A 85 3.70 5.49 18.30
C ILE A 85 2.38 4.82 17.94
N ASP A 86 2.38 3.97 16.91
CA ASP A 86 1.17 3.39 16.33
C ASP A 86 0.96 1.95 16.84
N ASP A 87 -0.08 1.73 17.66
CA ASP A 87 -0.35 0.43 18.26
C ASP A 87 -0.82 -0.59 17.20
N GLU A 88 -1.53 -0.16 16.17
CA GLU A 88 -1.99 -0.97 15.03
C GLU A 88 -0.81 -1.49 14.19
N ARG A 89 0.31 -0.77 14.21
CA ARG A 89 1.57 -1.19 13.58
C ARG A 89 2.40 -2.15 14.43
N THR A 90 2.05 -2.35 15.70
CA THR A 90 2.67 -3.35 16.57
C THR A 90 1.93 -4.68 16.47
N HIS A 91 2.50 -5.65 15.76
CA HIS A 91 1.83 -6.93 15.52
C HIS A 91 2.81 -8.10 15.34
N LEU A 92 2.22 -9.31 15.40
CA LEU A 92 2.82 -10.55 14.94
C LEU A 92 2.07 -10.99 13.69
N ASP A 93 2.78 -11.30 12.62
CA ASP A 93 2.19 -11.82 11.39
C ASP A 93 2.88 -13.12 10.97
N LEU A 94 2.14 -13.97 10.29
CA LEU A 94 2.72 -15.09 9.56
C LEU A 94 2.81 -14.67 8.11
N ARG A 95 3.99 -14.32 7.61
CA ARG A 95 4.13 -13.89 6.21
C ARG A 95 3.88 -15.05 5.26
N GLU A 96 4.54 -16.18 5.53
CA GLU A 96 4.44 -17.39 4.71
C GLU A 96 4.56 -18.66 5.58
N ALA A 97 3.86 -19.72 5.18
CA ALA A 97 3.90 -21.05 5.77
C ALA A 97 3.31 -22.04 4.74
N TYR A 98 4.12 -22.54 3.82
CA TYR A 98 3.62 -23.37 2.73
C TYR A 98 4.52 -24.57 2.45
N TRP A 99 3.88 -25.63 1.96
CA TRP A 99 4.55 -26.73 1.28
C TRP A 99 4.52 -26.48 -0.22
N GLY A 100 5.66 -26.65 -0.87
CA GLY A 100 5.84 -26.58 -2.32
C GLY A 100 6.23 -27.94 -2.90
N HIS A 101 5.73 -28.24 -4.10
CA HIS A 101 6.14 -29.42 -4.87
C HIS A 101 6.37 -29.06 -6.33
N VAL A 102 7.50 -29.50 -6.88
CA VAL A 102 7.92 -29.23 -8.25
C VAL A 102 8.11 -30.54 -9.01
N SER A 103 7.41 -30.67 -10.14
CA SER A 103 7.50 -31.81 -11.06
C SER A 103 7.89 -31.31 -12.46
N ASP A 104 8.09 -32.23 -13.42
CA ASP A 104 8.57 -31.89 -14.77
C ASP A 104 7.72 -30.86 -15.54
N ASN A 105 6.41 -30.81 -15.30
CA ASN A 105 5.47 -29.97 -16.06
C ASN A 105 4.37 -29.31 -15.20
N TRP A 106 4.51 -29.36 -13.88
CA TRP A 106 3.62 -28.69 -12.96
C TRP A 106 4.31 -28.46 -11.62
N GLU A 107 3.87 -27.42 -10.92
CA GLU A 107 4.24 -27.13 -9.54
C GLU A 107 3.01 -26.76 -8.73
N THR A 108 3.08 -26.93 -7.42
CA THR A 108 2.02 -26.51 -6.50
C THR A 108 2.59 -25.89 -5.25
N LYS A 109 1.84 -24.95 -4.69
CA LYS A 109 2.06 -24.41 -3.35
C LYS A 109 0.77 -24.53 -2.56
N VAL A 110 0.85 -25.05 -1.35
CA VAL A 110 -0.30 -25.20 -0.45
C VAL A 110 0.07 -24.71 0.93
N GLY A 111 -0.66 -23.72 1.43
CA GLY A 111 -0.46 -23.16 2.76
C GLY A 111 -0.75 -21.68 2.78
N PHE A 112 0.05 -20.92 3.51
CA PHE A 112 -0.03 -19.47 3.61
C PHE A 112 1.08 -18.86 2.75
N THR A 113 0.76 -18.05 1.75
CA THR A 113 1.78 -17.48 0.85
C THR A 113 1.37 -16.12 0.32
N ARG A 114 2.35 -15.39 -0.20
CA ARG A 114 2.15 -14.14 -0.95
C ARG A 114 2.36 -14.38 -2.44
N VAL A 115 1.56 -13.72 -3.26
CA VAL A 115 1.58 -13.75 -4.72
C VAL A 115 1.59 -12.30 -5.20
N PHE A 116 2.43 -12.04 -6.21
CA PHE A 116 2.55 -10.76 -6.87
C PHE A 116 2.32 -10.95 -8.37
N TRP A 117 1.41 -10.16 -8.93
CA TRP A 117 1.21 -9.99 -10.36
C TRP A 117 1.44 -8.53 -10.72
N GLY A 118 2.04 -8.27 -11.87
CA GLY A 118 2.30 -6.92 -12.33
C GLY A 118 3.71 -6.74 -12.90
N ARG A 119 3.87 -5.66 -13.64
CA ARG A 119 5.05 -5.25 -14.39
C ARG A 119 5.36 -3.76 -14.20
N THR A 120 4.34 -2.93 -14.00
CA THR A 120 4.48 -1.47 -13.86
C THR A 120 5.13 -1.06 -12.54
N GLU A 121 5.68 0.15 -12.49
CA GLU A 121 6.51 0.63 -11.38
C GLU A 121 5.71 1.36 -10.29
N PHE A 122 4.73 2.19 -10.66
CA PHE A 122 4.01 3.04 -9.70
C PHE A 122 2.73 2.41 -9.14
N LEU A 123 2.05 1.58 -9.93
CA LEU A 123 0.79 0.93 -9.54
C LEU A 123 0.61 -0.39 -10.29
N ASN A 124 0.45 -1.49 -9.56
CA ASN A 124 0.13 -2.80 -10.13
C ASN A 124 -1.38 -3.07 -10.04
N LEU A 125 -2.11 -2.79 -11.12
CA LEU A 125 -3.57 -2.92 -11.20
C LEU A 125 -4.01 -4.39 -11.18
N VAL A 126 -3.25 -5.27 -11.82
CA VAL A 126 -3.61 -6.68 -11.91
C VAL A 126 -3.41 -7.42 -10.58
N ASP A 127 -2.75 -6.80 -9.60
CA ASP A 127 -2.23 -7.45 -8.42
C ASP A 127 -3.26 -7.70 -7.30
N VAL A 128 -4.16 -8.66 -7.53
CA VAL A 128 -5.41 -8.80 -6.75
C VAL A 128 -5.48 -10.00 -5.81
N VAL A 129 -4.54 -10.95 -5.89
CA VAL A 129 -4.64 -12.22 -5.15
C VAL A 129 -4.58 -11.99 -3.64
N ASN A 130 -3.52 -11.33 -3.18
CA ASN A 130 -3.29 -11.02 -1.77
C ASN A 130 -3.80 -9.62 -1.40
N GLN A 131 -4.15 -9.46 -0.12
CA GLN A 131 -4.60 -8.20 0.46
C GLN A 131 -3.39 -7.32 0.78
N LYS A 132 -3.49 -6.01 0.53
CA LYS A 132 -2.47 -5.03 0.90
C LYS A 132 -2.34 -4.88 2.42
N ASP A 133 -1.13 -4.58 2.89
CA ASP A 133 -0.77 -4.40 4.29
C ASP A 133 -0.28 -2.97 4.57
N PHE A 134 -1.20 -2.03 4.79
CA PHE A 134 -0.86 -0.60 4.90
C PHE A 134 -0.10 -0.23 6.18
N VAL A 135 -0.13 -1.08 7.22
CA VAL A 135 0.69 -0.82 8.41
C VAL A 135 2.17 -1.14 8.17
N GLU A 136 2.52 -1.91 7.13
CA GLU A 136 3.88 -2.36 6.86
C GLU A 136 4.55 -1.66 5.68
N GLY A 137 3.76 -1.19 4.72
CA GLY A 137 4.22 -0.37 3.61
C GLY A 137 3.11 0.50 3.09
N ASP A 138 3.33 1.13 1.93
CA ASP A 138 2.32 1.94 1.27
C ASP A 138 1.32 1.06 0.50
N THR A 139 1.54 0.84 -0.79
CA THR A 139 0.66 0.13 -1.71
C THR A 139 1.22 -1.20 -2.17
N THR A 140 2.50 -1.48 -1.87
CA THR A 140 3.26 -2.64 -2.38
C THR A 140 3.28 -3.82 -1.40
N GLU A 141 3.32 -3.55 -0.10
CA GLU A 141 3.36 -4.59 0.93
C GLU A 141 2.03 -5.35 1.06
N LYS A 142 2.13 -6.65 1.35
CA LYS A 142 1.01 -7.58 1.29
C LYS A 142 0.97 -8.55 2.45
N LEU A 143 -0.26 -8.87 2.85
CA LEU A 143 -0.58 -9.95 3.76
C LEU A 143 -0.43 -11.30 3.04
N GLY A 144 0.22 -12.26 3.68
CA GLY A 144 0.09 -13.66 3.27
C GLY A 144 -1.37 -14.11 3.40
N GLN A 145 -1.80 -15.05 2.55
CA GLN A 145 -3.14 -15.62 2.62
C GLN A 145 -3.11 -17.14 2.51
N PRO A 146 -4.08 -17.85 3.13
CA PRO A 146 -4.23 -19.28 2.94
C PRO A 146 -4.70 -19.56 1.50
N LEU A 147 -3.86 -20.23 0.72
CA LEU A 147 -4.17 -20.54 -0.66
C LEU A 147 -3.53 -21.85 -1.14
N MET A 148 -4.15 -22.39 -2.19
CA MET A 148 -3.61 -23.46 -3.01
C MET A 148 -3.36 -22.91 -4.41
N GLN A 149 -2.13 -23.03 -4.87
CA GLN A 149 -1.71 -22.72 -6.23
C GLN A 149 -1.37 -24.02 -6.97
N LEU A 150 -1.82 -24.14 -8.22
CA LEU A 150 -1.34 -25.13 -9.17
C LEU A 150 -0.88 -24.40 -10.43
N SER A 151 0.40 -24.53 -10.77
CA SER A 151 0.94 -24.03 -12.03
C SER A 151 1.16 -25.19 -12.99
N LEU A 152 0.63 -25.09 -14.21
CA LEU A 152 0.86 -26.04 -15.28
C LEU A 152 1.79 -25.39 -16.32
N VAL A 153 2.92 -26.05 -16.58
CA VAL A 153 3.94 -25.55 -17.50
C VAL A 153 3.94 -26.40 -18.75
N HIS A 154 3.65 -25.79 -19.91
CA HIS A 154 3.66 -26.46 -21.20
C HIS A 154 4.44 -25.65 -22.23
N GLU A 155 5.65 -26.12 -22.55
CA GLU A 155 6.61 -25.41 -23.42
C GLU A 155 6.93 -24.02 -22.87
N VAL A 156 6.34 -22.97 -23.43
CA VAL A 156 6.50 -21.58 -22.99
C VAL A 156 5.24 -21.00 -22.35
N VAL A 157 4.19 -21.81 -22.25
CA VAL A 157 2.89 -21.41 -21.67
C VAL A 157 2.83 -21.81 -20.20
N ILE A 158 2.39 -20.87 -19.37
CA ILE A 158 2.12 -21.10 -17.95
C ILE A 158 0.63 -20.86 -17.71
N LEU A 159 -0.01 -21.80 -17.00
CA LEU A 159 -1.39 -21.67 -16.56
C LEU A 159 -1.46 -21.92 -15.05
N ASP A 160 -1.68 -20.85 -14.31
CA ASP A 160 -1.83 -20.85 -12.87
C ASP A 160 -3.30 -20.89 -12.46
N PHE A 161 -3.61 -21.72 -11.47
CA PHE A 161 -4.88 -21.77 -10.80
C PHE A 161 -4.69 -21.51 -9.32
N TYR A 162 -5.51 -20.63 -8.76
CA TYR A 162 -5.48 -20.25 -7.35
C TYR A 162 -6.84 -20.49 -6.72
N VAL A 163 -6.83 -21.11 -5.55
CA VAL A 163 -7.99 -21.22 -4.65
C VAL A 163 -7.57 -20.68 -3.30
N LEU A 164 -8.18 -19.59 -2.88
CA LEU A 164 -7.90 -18.97 -1.58
C LEU A 164 -9.00 -19.33 -0.61
N THR A 165 -8.64 -19.68 0.62
CA THR A 165 -9.59 -20.07 1.65
C THR A 165 -9.50 -19.11 2.83
N GLY A 166 -10.52 -18.28 3.00
CA GLY A 166 -10.54 -17.26 4.03
C GLY A 166 -9.90 -15.96 3.55
N PHE A 167 -10.54 -14.87 3.95
CA PHE A 167 -10.18 -13.52 3.63
C PHE A 167 -9.47 -12.87 4.83
N ARG A 168 -8.43 -12.11 4.54
CA ARG A 168 -7.79 -11.23 5.51
C ARG A 168 -8.12 -9.81 5.14
N GLU A 169 -8.64 -9.06 6.10
CA GLU A 169 -8.97 -7.65 5.96
C GLU A 169 -7.70 -6.81 5.78
N ARG A 170 -7.82 -5.70 5.05
CA ARG A 170 -6.75 -4.71 4.92
C ARG A 170 -6.42 -4.12 6.30
N THR A 171 -5.14 -4.01 6.62
CA THR A 171 -4.67 -3.28 7.80
C THR A 171 -4.67 -1.78 7.50
N PHE A 172 -4.87 -0.96 8.52
CA PHE A 172 -4.84 0.51 8.42
C PHE A 172 -4.10 1.08 9.63
N GLN A 173 -3.49 2.25 9.46
CA GLN A 173 -2.78 2.93 10.55
C GLN A 173 -3.76 3.42 11.62
N GLY A 174 -3.31 3.40 12.87
CA GLY A 174 -4.09 3.83 14.03
C GLY A 174 -4.29 5.34 14.13
N GLU A 175 -5.03 5.80 15.12
CA GLU A 175 -5.32 7.23 15.34
C GLU A 175 -4.05 8.07 15.58
N ASP A 176 -3.08 7.51 16.29
CA ASP A 176 -1.77 8.13 16.57
C ASP A 176 -0.77 7.94 15.40
N GLY A 177 -1.13 7.11 14.42
CA GLY A 177 -0.35 6.81 13.22
C GLY A 177 -0.28 7.97 12.22
N ARG A 178 0.75 7.93 11.37
CA ARG A 178 0.98 8.86 10.25
C ARG A 178 0.66 8.17 8.93
N LEU A 179 0.45 8.94 7.85
CA LEU A 179 0.00 8.42 6.55
C LEU A 179 -1.37 7.71 6.64
N ARG A 180 -2.23 8.20 7.53
CA ARG A 180 -3.55 7.61 7.80
C ARG A 180 -4.66 8.38 7.14
N ALA A 181 -5.80 7.72 6.96
CA ALA A 181 -7.03 8.40 6.61
C ALA A 181 -7.42 9.40 7.72
N PRO A 182 -8.01 10.57 7.37
CA PRO A 182 -8.47 11.60 8.30
C PRO A 182 -9.37 11.09 9.42
N ILE A 183 -10.31 10.23 9.04
CA ILE A 183 -11.22 9.54 9.94
C ILE A 183 -10.66 8.14 10.18
N GLY A 184 -10.56 7.73 11.45
CA GLY A 184 -10.07 6.41 11.82
C GLY A 184 -10.91 5.29 11.22
N ILE A 185 -10.26 4.18 10.85
CA ILE A 185 -10.91 3.03 10.23
C ILE A 185 -11.09 1.94 11.28
N ASP A 186 -12.34 1.54 11.51
CA ASP A 186 -12.72 0.49 12.46
C ASP A 186 -12.64 -0.89 11.78
N THR A 187 -11.44 -1.45 11.73
CA THR A 187 -11.20 -2.79 11.16
C THR A 187 -11.89 -3.88 11.96
N ASP A 188 -12.02 -3.73 13.28
CA ASP A 188 -12.61 -4.75 14.16
C ASP A 188 -14.10 -5.01 13.88
N ASN A 189 -14.78 -4.08 13.21
CA ASN A 189 -16.20 -4.16 12.87
C ASN A 189 -16.45 -4.21 11.35
N ALA A 190 -15.48 -4.70 10.57
CA ALA A 190 -15.61 -4.89 9.14
C ALA A 190 -16.90 -5.65 8.75
N ARG A 191 -17.51 -5.23 7.64
CA ARG A 191 -18.77 -5.82 7.14
C ARG A 191 -18.54 -6.51 5.81
N TYR A 192 -19.43 -7.46 5.52
CA TYR A 192 -19.36 -8.27 4.31
C TYR A 192 -20.72 -8.28 3.60
N GLU A 193 -20.71 -8.00 2.30
CA GLU A 193 -21.90 -7.92 1.44
C GLU A 193 -21.76 -8.90 0.26
N GLY A 194 -22.46 -10.03 0.33
CA GLY A 194 -22.39 -11.07 -0.71
C GLY A 194 -21.16 -11.98 -0.62
N VAL A 195 -20.30 -11.75 0.38
CA VAL A 195 -19.12 -12.55 0.75
C VAL A 195 -19.10 -12.71 2.28
N ASP A 196 -18.10 -13.41 2.81
CA ASP A 196 -17.83 -13.49 4.26
C ASP A 196 -16.32 -13.68 4.53
N GLN A 197 -15.92 -13.62 5.80
CA GLN A 197 -14.51 -13.76 6.19
C GLN A 197 -13.89 -15.13 5.82
N ASN A 198 -14.70 -16.18 5.64
CA ASN A 198 -14.25 -17.52 5.23
C ASN A 198 -14.54 -17.79 3.75
N ASN A 199 -14.78 -16.74 2.94
CA ASN A 199 -15.10 -16.88 1.53
C ASN A 199 -14.00 -17.65 0.79
N ILE A 200 -14.41 -18.35 -0.27
CA ILE A 200 -13.49 -19.03 -1.18
C ILE A 200 -13.36 -18.14 -2.42
N ASP A 201 -12.16 -17.62 -2.63
CA ASP A 201 -11.84 -16.81 -3.81
C ASP A 201 -11.12 -17.69 -4.84
N PHE A 202 -11.32 -17.38 -6.12
CA PHE A 202 -10.71 -18.10 -7.24
C PHE A 202 -9.94 -17.14 -8.13
N ALA A 203 -8.78 -17.59 -8.61
CA ALA A 203 -8.05 -16.86 -9.63
C ALA A 203 -7.44 -17.81 -10.67
N VAL A 204 -7.37 -17.36 -11.91
CA VAL A 204 -6.68 -18.06 -13.00
C VAL A 204 -5.81 -17.06 -13.72
N ARG A 205 -4.56 -17.43 -14.00
CA ARG A 205 -3.65 -16.61 -14.81
C ARG A 205 -3.04 -17.46 -15.90
N TRP A 206 -3.07 -16.95 -17.11
CA TRP A 206 -2.39 -17.53 -18.26
C TRP A 206 -1.32 -16.56 -18.71
N SER A 207 -0.09 -17.03 -18.94
CA SER A 207 0.99 -16.21 -19.49
C SER A 207 1.81 -16.98 -20.51
N GLN A 208 2.32 -16.25 -21.50
CA GLN A 208 3.29 -16.78 -22.46
C GLN A 208 4.08 -15.66 -23.14
N PRO A 209 5.33 -15.92 -23.58
CA PRO A 209 5.99 -15.10 -24.58
C PRO A 209 5.31 -15.31 -25.95
N LEU A 210 4.85 -14.22 -26.57
CA LEU A 210 4.25 -14.23 -27.90
C LEU A 210 5.30 -14.14 -29.01
N THR A 211 6.40 -13.44 -28.72
CA THR A 211 7.60 -13.34 -29.56
C THR A 211 8.83 -13.36 -28.65
N ASP A 212 10.03 -13.24 -29.22
CA ASP A 212 11.28 -13.17 -28.44
C ASP A 212 11.35 -11.94 -27.52
N ASP A 213 10.60 -10.89 -27.85
CA ASP A 213 10.65 -9.58 -27.18
C ASP A 213 9.34 -9.23 -26.44
N LEU A 214 8.23 -9.94 -26.70
CA LEU A 214 6.89 -9.62 -26.17
C LEU A 214 6.34 -10.74 -25.30
N GLU A 215 6.06 -10.44 -24.04
CA GLU A 215 5.31 -11.28 -23.11
C GLU A 215 3.87 -10.75 -22.93
N MET A 216 2.92 -11.67 -22.76
CA MET A 216 1.53 -11.35 -22.45
C MET A 216 1.01 -12.25 -21.34
N ALA A 217 0.19 -11.69 -20.46
CA ALA A 217 -0.62 -12.46 -19.52
C ALA A 217 -2.08 -11.98 -19.50
N PHE A 218 -2.98 -12.91 -19.22
CA PHE A 218 -4.38 -12.66 -18.89
C PHE A 218 -4.70 -13.25 -17.54
N SER A 219 -5.47 -12.54 -16.72
CA SER A 219 -5.92 -13.03 -15.43
C SER A 219 -7.42 -12.84 -15.25
N ILE A 220 -8.02 -13.74 -14.46
CA ILE A 220 -9.39 -13.63 -13.98
C ILE A 220 -9.33 -13.87 -12.47
N PHE A 221 -9.97 -13.00 -11.70
CA PHE A 221 -10.19 -13.16 -10.27
C PHE A 221 -11.69 -13.05 -9.97
N SER A 222 -12.19 -13.88 -9.07
CA SER A 222 -13.57 -13.87 -8.60
C SER A 222 -13.59 -14.19 -7.11
N GLY A 223 -14.02 -13.24 -6.28
CA GLY A 223 -13.99 -13.42 -4.84
C GLY A 223 -14.18 -12.12 -4.07
N THR A 224 -13.59 -12.04 -2.87
CA THR A 224 -13.70 -10.88 -1.99
C THR A 224 -12.89 -9.71 -2.54
N ASN A 225 -13.52 -8.55 -2.71
CA ASN A 225 -12.87 -7.33 -3.17
C ASN A 225 -11.68 -6.96 -2.26
N ARG A 226 -10.51 -6.69 -2.83
CA ARG A 226 -9.32 -6.27 -2.07
C ARG A 226 -9.32 -4.78 -1.72
N ASP A 227 -10.28 -4.03 -2.25
CA ASP A 227 -10.50 -2.61 -1.99
C ASP A 227 -11.86 -2.37 -1.34
N PRO A 228 -11.93 -2.25 0.01
CA PRO A 228 -13.20 -2.06 0.68
C PRO A 228 -13.75 -0.66 0.41
N ARG A 229 -15.07 -0.57 0.27
CA ARG A 229 -15.79 0.69 0.45
C ARG A 229 -15.90 1.00 1.94
N PHE A 230 -16.11 2.27 2.31
CA PHE A 230 -16.24 2.66 3.71
C PHE A 230 -17.66 3.15 4.01
N ASP A 231 -18.25 2.64 5.08
CA ASP A 231 -19.49 3.19 5.68
C ASP A 231 -19.13 4.05 6.89
N PHE A 232 -19.82 5.16 7.09
CA PHE A 232 -19.71 5.91 8.35
C PHE A 232 -20.42 5.16 9.49
N ASN A 233 -19.84 5.14 10.68
CA ASN A 233 -20.43 4.50 11.86
C ASN A 233 -21.65 5.25 12.43
N TYR A 234 -21.93 6.46 11.94
CA TYR A 234 -22.98 7.37 12.42
C TYR A 234 -22.83 7.80 13.89
N ASP A 235 -21.62 7.69 14.45
CA ASP A 235 -21.27 8.26 15.74
C ASP A 235 -20.46 9.55 15.52
N LEU A 236 -21.07 10.69 15.80
CA LEU A 236 -20.40 11.98 15.65
C LEU A 236 -19.43 12.27 16.81
N PHE A 237 -19.47 11.53 17.91
CA PHE A 237 -18.55 11.72 19.05
C PHE A 237 -17.29 10.86 18.96
N ASP A 238 -17.35 9.77 18.19
CA ASP A 238 -16.24 8.89 17.86
C ASP A 238 -16.34 8.49 16.37
N PRO A 239 -16.10 9.45 15.44
CA PRO A 239 -16.32 9.22 14.02
C PRO A 239 -15.36 8.16 13.47
N LYS A 240 -15.92 7.09 12.91
CA LYS A 240 -15.14 6.01 12.30
C LYS A 240 -15.70 5.58 10.96
N LEU A 241 -14.81 5.12 10.10
CA LEU A 241 -15.11 4.46 8.84
C LEU A 241 -15.06 2.95 9.03
N ILE A 242 -16.15 2.27 8.70
CA ILE A 242 -16.26 0.82 8.76
C ILE A 242 -15.99 0.26 7.35
N PRO A 243 -14.94 -0.56 7.15
CA PRO A 243 -14.67 -1.16 5.87
C PRO A 243 -15.76 -2.20 5.55
N VAL A 244 -16.24 -2.18 4.31
CA VAL A 244 -17.23 -3.14 3.81
C VAL A 244 -16.71 -3.81 2.56
N TYR A 245 -16.54 -5.11 2.66
CA TYR A 245 -16.06 -5.98 1.59
C TYR A 245 -17.23 -6.56 0.81
N THR A 246 -17.14 -6.49 -0.51
CA THR A 246 -18.14 -7.03 -1.43
C THR A 246 -17.55 -8.14 -2.27
N HIS A 247 -18.40 -8.89 -2.98
CA HIS A 247 -17.93 -9.69 -4.11
C HIS A 247 -17.34 -8.78 -5.20
N MET A 248 -16.34 -9.27 -5.91
CA MET A 248 -15.71 -8.63 -7.07
C MET A 248 -15.29 -9.69 -8.09
N ASP A 249 -15.56 -9.39 -9.35
CA ASP A 249 -14.96 -10.07 -10.50
C ASP A 249 -14.01 -9.12 -11.21
N GLN A 250 -12.79 -9.57 -11.50
CA GLN A 250 -11.76 -8.78 -12.18
C GLN A 250 -11.17 -9.57 -13.35
N PHE A 251 -11.11 -8.93 -14.51
CA PHE A 251 -10.33 -9.39 -15.67
C PHE A 251 -9.09 -8.52 -15.81
N GLY A 252 -7.92 -9.13 -15.95
CA GLY A 252 -6.63 -8.45 -16.11
C GLY A 252 -5.92 -8.80 -17.42
N LEU A 253 -5.20 -7.82 -17.96
CA LEU A 253 -4.28 -7.94 -19.09
C LEU A 253 -2.94 -7.35 -18.67
N GLU A 254 -1.85 -8.07 -18.97
CA GLU A 254 -0.47 -7.61 -18.80
C GLU A 254 0.27 -7.76 -20.14
N LEU A 255 1.06 -6.76 -20.52
CA LEU A 255 2.00 -6.82 -21.64
C LEU A 255 3.36 -6.26 -21.21
N GLU A 256 4.43 -6.90 -21.66
CA GLU A 256 5.80 -6.42 -21.51
C GLU A 256 6.55 -6.63 -22.82
N TYR A 257 7.12 -5.55 -23.36
CA TYR A 257 7.90 -5.55 -24.58
C TYR A 257 9.32 -5.03 -24.31
N ILE A 258 10.34 -5.84 -24.52
CA ILE A 258 11.74 -5.51 -24.24
C ILE A 258 12.52 -5.51 -25.56
N TYR A 259 13.10 -4.36 -25.93
CA TYR A 259 13.89 -4.24 -27.16
C TYR A 259 14.99 -3.19 -27.06
N GLU A 260 16.25 -3.60 -27.26
CA GLU A 260 17.44 -2.72 -27.32
C GLU A 260 17.48 -1.65 -26.19
N GLY A 261 17.26 -2.09 -24.94
CA GLY A 261 17.29 -1.23 -23.74
C GLY A 261 15.98 -0.48 -23.45
N TRP A 262 14.99 -0.55 -24.34
CA TRP A 262 13.62 -0.12 -24.07
C TRP A 262 12.83 -1.23 -23.42
N VAL A 263 12.02 -0.86 -22.43
CA VAL A 263 10.99 -1.73 -21.86
C VAL A 263 9.66 -0.98 -21.93
N ALA A 264 8.67 -1.53 -22.61
CA ALA A 264 7.31 -0.98 -22.62
C ALA A 264 6.38 -1.92 -21.89
N LYS A 265 5.59 -1.39 -20.96
CA LYS A 265 4.73 -2.16 -20.07
C LYS A 265 3.29 -1.65 -20.18
N LEU A 266 2.33 -2.57 -20.08
CA LEU A 266 0.92 -2.24 -19.98
C LEU A 266 0.25 -3.19 -19.00
N GLU A 267 -0.48 -2.63 -18.06
CA GLU A 267 -1.46 -3.32 -17.25
C GLU A 267 -2.84 -2.72 -17.50
N ALA A 268 -3.87 -3.56 -17.61
CA ALA A 268 -5.24 -3.10 -17.70
C ALA A 268 -6.17 -4.06 -16.96
N VAL A 269 -7.18 -3.51 -16.30
CA VAL A 269 -8.20 -4.28 -15.59
C VAL A 269 -9.60 -3.81 -15.94
N SER A 270 -10.54 -4.74 -15.95
CA SER A 270 -11.98 -4.45 -15.91
C SER A 270 -12.55 -5.13 -14.68
N VAL A 271 -13.23 -4.34 -13.85
CA VAL A 271 -13.73 -4.75 -12.54
C VAL A 271 -15.25 -4.61 -12.51
N GLU A 272 -15.90 -5.61 -11.91
CA GLU A 272 -17.34 -5.60 -11.65
C GLU A 272 -17.60 -5.97 -10.19
N THR A 273 -18.37 -5.14 -9.50
CA THR A 273 -18.90 -5.37 -8.15
C THR A 273 -20.42 -5.16 -8.16
N PRO A 274 -21.14 -5.51 -7.09
CA PRO A 274 -22.58 -5.24 -7.00
C PRO A 274 -22.98 -3.77 -7.11
N LYS A 275 -22.05 -2.82 -6.86
CA LYS A 275 -22.34 -1.37 -6.81
C LYS A 275 -21.68 -0.58 -7.93
N GLU A 276 -20.61 -1.09 -8.53
CA GLU A 276 -19.81 -0.38 -9.53
C GLU A 276 -19.21 -1.32 -10.57
N SER A 277 -18.96 -0.79 -11.77
CA SER A 277 -18.14 -1.43 -12.78
C SER A 277 -17.27 -0.36 -13.43
N TYR A 278 -15.99 -0.66 -13.64
CA TYR A 278 -15.03 0.29 -14.17
C TYR A 278 -13.89 -0.43 -14.89
N THR A 279 -13.15 0.34 -15.68
CA THR A 279 -11.90 -0.07 -16.31
C THR A 279 -10.76 0.83 -15.85
N ALA A 280 -9.58 0.28 -15.63
CA ALA A 280 -8.38 1.05 -15.34
C ALA A 280 -7.19 0.49 -16.15
N ALA A 281 -6.21 1.33 -16.45
CA ALA A 281 -4.99 0.93 -17.15
C ALA A 281 -3.78 1.76 -16.71
N VAL A 282 -2.60 1.12 -16.69
CA VAL A 282 -1.30 1.78 -16.51
C VAL A 282 -0.41 1.37 -17.66
N GLY A 283 0.13 2.35 -18.39
CA GLY A 283 1.01 2.11 -19.52
C GLY A 283 2.31 2.89 -19.36
N GLY A 284 3.44 2.21 -19.48
CA GLY A 284 4.75 2.78 -19.19
C GLY A 284 5.83 2.45 -20.19
N VAL A 285 6.85 3.29 -20.24
CA VAL A 285 8.10 3.02 -20.95
C VAL A 285 9.30 3.32 -20.06
N GLU A 286 10.31 2.48 -20.20
CA GLU A 286 11.61 2.64 -19.57
C GLU A 286 12.69 2.60 -20.63
N TYR A 287 13.75 3.35 -20.39
CA TYR A 287 14.96 3.27 -21.20
C TYR A 287 16.20 3.33 -20.32
N THR A 288 17.06 2.31 -20.46
CA THR A 288 18.32 2.21 -19.72
C THR A 288 19.49 2.68 -20.56
N PHE A 289 20.23 3.64 -20.04
CA PHE A 289 21.55 4.03 -20.54
C PHE A 289 22.60 3.22 -19.81
N ASP A 290 23.17 2.23 -20.48
CA ASP A 290 24.21 1.37 -19.90
C ASP A 290 25.58 2.06 -19.89
N GLY A 291 26.32 1.89 -18.80
CA GLY A 291 27.72 2.31 -18.68
C GLY A 291 27.97 3.80 -18.93
N VAL A 292 27.12 4.66 -18.34
CA VAL A 292 27.18 6.11 -18.54
C VAL A 292 28.55 6.65 -18.13
N PHE A 293 29.09 7.58 -18.93
CA PHE A 293 30.43 8.16 -18.72
C PHE A 293 31.60 7.15 -18.70
N GLU A 294 31.48 6.02 -19.43
CA GLU A 294 32.47 4.95 -19.43
C GLU A 294 32.72 4.37 -18.02
N SER A 295 31.66 4.30 -17.21
CA SER A 295 31.67 3.73 -15.86
C SER A 295 30.78 2.49 -15.77
N ASP A 296 30.67 1.90 -14.58
CA ASP A 296 29.74 0.81 -14.31
C ASP A 296 28.32 1.33 -13.95
N LEU A 297 28.07 2.64 -14.07
CA LEU A 297 26.76 3.23 -13.76
C LEU A 297 25.76 3.00 -14.90
N ASP A 298 24.60 2.45 -14.54
CA ASP A 298 23.43 2.41 -15.42
C ASP A 298 22.40 3.43 -14.94
N VAL A 299 21.76 4.12 -15.89
CA VAL A 299 20.72 5.10 -15.61
C VAL A 299 19.47 4.74 -16.39
N THR A 300 18.39 4.41 -15.70
CA THR A 300 17.09 4.10 -16.30
C THR A 300 16.14 5.27 -16.12
N LEU A 301 15.57 5.75 -17.22
CA LEU A 301 14.47 6.71 -17.20
C LEU A 301 13.15 5.96 -17.28
N ILE A 302 12.17 6.35 -16.47
CA ILE A 302 10.86 5.70 -16.33
C ILE A 302 9.79 6.77 -16.59
N ALA A 303 8.76 6.43 -17.37
CA ALA A 303 7.56 7.23 -17.52
C ALA A 303 6.33 6.31 -17.62
N GLU A 304 5.34 6.50 -16.77
CA GLU A 304 4.09 5.72 -16.75
C GLU A 304 2.87 6.64 -16.72
N TYR A 305 1.87 6.34 -17.53
CA TYR A 305 0.57 7.01 -17.49
C TYR A 305 -0.45 6.11 -16.79
N LEU A 306 -1.11 6.64 -15.78
CA LEU A 306 -2.14 5.96 -14.99
C LEU A 306 -3.51 6.49 -15.38
N TRP A 307 -4.44 5.58 -15.63
CA TRP A 307 -5.80 5.89 -16.05
C TRP A 307 -6.83 5.05 -15.28
N ASP A 308 -7.85 5.69 -14.70
CA ASP A 308 -9.00 5.05 -14.05
C ASP A 308 -10.30 5.69 -14.54
N GLU A 309 -11.21 4.88 -15.09
CA GLU A 309 -12.51 5.34 -15.60
C GLU A 309 -13.37 6.02 -14.52
N ARG A 310 -13.17 5.68 -13.24
CA ARG A 310 -13.93 6.24 -12.12
C ARG A 310 -13.70 7.75 -11.96
N GLY A 311 -12.57 8.28 -12.45
CA GLY A 311 -12.14 9.63 -12.11
C GLY A 311 -12.23 9.84 -10.61
N SER A 312 -12.66 11.03 -10.16
CA SER A 312 -12.61 11.42 -8.75
C SER A 312 -13.42 10.54 -7.78
N ALA A 313 -14.29 9.67 -8.29
CA ALA A 313 -14.95 8.64 -7.50
C ALA A 313 -14.04 7.46 -7.12
N SER A 314 -12.83 7.34 -7.69
CA SER A 314 -11.84 6.35 -7.29
C SER A 314 -11.44 6.57 -5.82
N PRO A 315 -11.09 5.55 -5.04
CA PRO A 315 -10.61 5.75 -3.67
C PRO A 315 -9.14 6.23 -3.62
N GLY A 316 -8.37 6.03 -4.70
CA GLY A 316 -6.96 6.44 -4.80
C GLY A 316 -6.78 7.74 -5.59
N PHE A 317 -5.55 8.26 -5.61
CA PHE A 317 -5.15 9.44 -6.40
C PHE A 317 -4.52 9.07 -7.76
N PHE A 318 -4.75 7.84 -8.24
CA PHE A 318 -4.16 7.32 -9.47
C PHE A 318 -5.23 7.14 -10.54
N GLU A 319 -5.59 8.21 -11.21
CA GLU A 319 -6.73 8.29 -12.13
C GLU A 319 -6.38 8.88 -13.49
N HIS A 320 -5.54 9.91 -13.52
CA HIS A 320 -5.19 10.67 -14.73
C HIS A 320 -3.76 11.21 -14.64
N ASP A 321 -2.88 10.42 -14.04
CA ASP A 321 -1.57 10.86 -13.57
C ASP A 321 -0.43 10.43 -14.48
N LEU A 322 0.63 11.22 -14.50
CA LEU A 322 1.92 10.83 -15.07
C LEU A 322 2.92 10.57 -13.96
N GLY A 323 3.31 9.30 -13.83
CA GLY A 323 4.49 8.88 -13.10
C GLY A 323 5.75 9.11 -13.94
N PHE A 324 6.81 9.61 -13.32
CA PHE A 324 8.13 9.68 -13.93
C PHE A 324 9.20 9.36 -12.90
N GLY A 325 10.29 8.74 -13.36
CA GLY A 325 11.34 8.28 -12.47
C GLY A 325 12.69 8.19 -13.13
N THR A 326 13.73 8.16 -12.31
CA THR A 326 15.09 7.85 -12.70
C THR A 326 15.68 6.89 -11.69
N ARG A 327 16.10 5.71 -12.15
CA ARG A 327 16.87 4.74 -11.38
C ARG A 327 18.34 4.87 -11.76
N ILE A 328 19.22 4.91 -10.76
CA ILE A 328 20.67 4.93 -10.92
C ILE A 328 21.22 3.73 -10.19
N THR A 329 21.72 2.76 -10.95
CA THR A 329 22.30 1.54 -10.43
C THR A 329 23.81 1.61 -10.59
N PHE A 330 24.55 1.47 -9.48
CA PHE A 330 26.00 1.66 -9.49
C PHE A 330 26.77 0.41 -9.90
N ASN A 331 26.08 -0.74 -9.99
CA ASN A 331 26.65 -2.06 -10.26
C ASN A 331 27.89 -2.39 -9.40
N ASP A 332 27.95 -1.86 -8.18
CA ASP A 332 29.02 -2.16 -7.22
C ASP A 332 28.68 -3.40 -6.37
N GLU A 333 29.70 -3.99 -5.73
CA GLU A 333 29.52 -5.15 -4.84
C GLU A 333 28.55 -4.88 -3.68
N GLN A 334 28.38 -3.60 -3.31
CA GLN A 334 27.46 -3.18 -2.26
C GLN A 334 26.02 -2.97 -2.75
N SER A 335 25.74 -3.20 -4.04
CA SER A 335 24.42 -3.03 -4.65
C SER A 335 23.84 -1.63 -4.37
N THR A 336 24.65 -0.59 -4.56
CA THR A 336 24.21 0.79 -4.36
C THR A 336 23.22 1.18 -5.46
N GLU A 337 22.05 1.68 -5.04
CA GLU A 337 20.98 2.12 -5.94
C GLU A 337 20.32 3.40 -5.42
N ILE A 338 19.90 4.26 -6.35
CA ILE A 338 19.08 5.45 -6.06
C ILE A 338 17.93 5.47 -7.07
N LEU A 339 16.70 5.54 -6.58
CA LEU A 339 15.50 5.80 -7.35
C LEU A 339 14.95 7.16 -6.94
N VAL A 340 14.73 8.05 -7.90
CA VAL A 340 14.06 9.33 -7.68
C VAL A 340 12.91 9.40 -8.66
N GLY A 341 11.72 9.71 -8.18
CA GLY A 341 10.55 9.81 -9.04
C GLY A 341 9.46 10.68 -8.46
N GLY A 342 8.35 10.73 -9.18
CA GLY A 342 7.15 11.37 -8.71
C GLY A 342 5.96 11.07 -9.60
N ILE A 343 4.79 11.39 -9.08
CA ILE A 343 3.51 11.31 -9.77
C ILE A 343 2.94 12.72 -9.80
N PHE A 344 2.42 13.10 -10.97
CA PHE A 344 1.82 14.39 -11.22
C PHE A 344 0.43 14.25 -11.82
N ASP A 345 -0.55 14.88 -11.19
CA ASP A 345 -1.91 15.02 -11.70
C ASP A 345 -2.01 16.31 -12.53
N PHE A 346 -2.35 16.19 -13.81
CA PHE A 346 -2.49 17.33 -14.72
C PHE A 346 -3.76 18.15 -14.54
N ASP A 347 -4.79 17.60 -13.91
CA ASP A 347 -6.08 18.25 -13.73
C ASP A 347 -6.11 19.08 -12.45
N THR A 348 -5.41 18.62 -11.40
CA THR A 348 -5.46 19.22 -10.06
C THR A 348 -4.20 19.99 -9.66
N ASP A 349 -3.12 19.84 -10.45
CA ASP A 349 -1.75 20.24 -10.15
C ASP A 349 -1.24 19.61 -8.83
N GLU A 350 -1.72 18.41 -8.47
CA GLU A 350 -1.21 17.66 -7.32
C GLU A 350 0.06 16.89 -7.69
N ALA A 351 1.10 16.97 -6.85
CA ALA A 351 2.39 16.33 -7.12
C ALA A 351 2.98 15.65 -5.87
N LEU A 352 3.37 14.40 -6.02
CA LEU A 352 4.14 13.64 -5.03
C LEU A 352 5.51 13.29 -5.61
N TYR A 353 6.56 13.59 -4.86
CA TYR A 353 7.93 13.19 -5.19
C TYR A 353 8.46 12.21 -4.16
N SER A 354 9.17 11.19 -4.63
CA SER A 354 9.83 10.20 -3.79
C SER A 354 11.31 10.07 -4.15
N LEU A 355 12.10 9.75 -3.14
CA LEU A 355 13.49 9.32 -3.27
C LEU A 355 13.65 8.07 -2.43
N GLU A 356 14.20 7.02 -3.04
CA GLU A 356 14.68 5.83 -2.37
C GLU A 356 16.17 5.68 -2.68
N ALA A 357 17.00 5.46 -1.66
CA ALA A 357 18.41 5.19 -1.84
C ALA A 357 18.82 4.05 -0.92
N SER A 358 19.48 3.05 -1.47
CA SER A 358 19.87 1.87 -0.70
C SER A 358 21.31 1.44 -0.98
N ARG A 359 21.96 0.88 0.05
CA ARG A 359 23.34 0.35 -0.06
C ARG A 359 23.63 -0.67 1.03
N ARG A 360 24.40 -1.70 0.68
CA ARG A 360 24.97 -2.67 1.63
C ARG A 360 26.22 -2.13 2.33
N ILE A 361 26.34 -2.39 3.62
CA ILE A 361 27.51 -2.05 4.44
C ILE A 361 28.13 -3.35 4.98
N GLY A 362 29.30 -3.71 4.45
CA GLY A 362 29.90 -5.01 4.73
C GLY A 362 29.08 -6.16 4.14
N GLU A 363 29.06 -7.30 4.82
CA GLU A 363 28.38 -8.52 4.32
C GLU A 363 26.94 -8.65 4.80
N SER A 364 26.59 -8.05 5.95
CA SER A 364 25.36 -8.36 6.69
C SER A 364 24.44 -7.17 6.91
N TRP A 365 24.82 -5.94 6.54
CA TRP A 365 23.99 -4.76 6.80
C TRP A 365 23.53 -4.10 5.51
N ARG A 366 22.31 -3.56 5.49
CA ARG A 366 21.81 -2.67 4.44
C ARG A 366 21.26 -1.42 5.10
N VAL A 367 21.57 -0.27 4.51
CA VAL A 367 20.97 1.01 4.87
C VAL A 367 20.09 1.45 3.72
N GLU A 368 18.92 1.95 4.06
CA GLU A 368 17.92 2.45 3.13
C GLU A 368 17.43 3.81 3.61
N ILE A 369 17.28 4.75 2.69
CA ILE A 369 16.76 6.08 2.93
C ILE A 369 15.58 6.27 2.00
N LEU A 370 14.42 6.54 2.58
CA LEU A 370 13.23 6.92 1.83
C LEU A 370 12.89 8.37 2.18
N ALA A 371 12.47 9.14 1.19
CA ALA A 371 11.95 10.48 1.42
C ALA A 371 10.78 10.72 0.49
N THR A 372 9.69 11.28 1.03
CA THR A 372 8.50 11.64 0.28
C THR A 372 8.16 13.10 0.55
N ILE A 373 7.84 13.82 -0.51
CA ILE A 373 7.42 15.22 -0.46
C ILE A 373 6.14 15.38 -1.28
N VAL A 374 5.12 15.95 -0.66
CA VAL A 374 3.88 16.40 -1.29
C VAL A 374 4.05 17.89 -1.63
N ALA A 375 4.43 18.16 -2.89
CA ALA A 375 5.02 19.42 -3.29
C ALA A 375 4.02 20.43 -3.84
N GLU A 376 3.13 20.02 -4.74
CA GLU A 376 2.12 20.94 -5.28
C GLU A 376 0.81 20.77 -4.54
N ARG A 377 0.60 21.78 -3.71
CA ARG A 377 -0.52 21.99 -2.82
C ARG A 377 -1.35 23.03 -3.54
N GLY A 378 -2.30 22.61 -4.36
CA GLY A 378 -3.18 23.57 -5.00
C GLY A 378 -3.86 24.42 -3.91
N GLU A 379 -3.37 25.63 -3.66
CA GLU A 379 -4.11 26.58 -2.83
C GLU A 379 -5.37 26.89 -3.64
N GLN A 380 -6.51 26.50 -3.09
CA GLN A 380 -7.77 26.98 -3.64
C GLN A 380 -7.73 28.51 -3.57
N GLU A 381 -7.90 29.21 -4.70
CA GLU A 381 -8.10 30.67 -4.64
C GLU A 381 -9.36 30.91 -3.80
N LEU A 382 -9.15 31.37 -2.56
CA LEU A 382 -10.19 31.64 -1.57
C LEU A 382 -11.09 32.76 -2.08
N GLY A 383 -12.17 32.38 -2.74
CA GLY A 383 -13.22 33.28 -3.21
C GLY A 383 -14.54 33.15 -2.46
N GLN A 384 -14.67 32.25 -1.48
CA GLN A 384 -16.00 31.81 -1.05
C GLN A 384 -16.37 32.20 0.38
N THR A 385 -17.54 32.82 0.51
CA THR A 385 -18.18 33.20 1.76
C THR A 385 -18.82 31.97 2.42
N VAL A 386 -19.07 32.03 3.74
CA VAL A 386 -19.76 30.97 4.52
C VAL A 386 -21.05 30.46 3.86
N SER A 387 -21.72 31.30 3.05
CA SER A 387 -22.92 30.94 2.29
C SER A 387 -22.66 29.95 1.14
N GLU A 388 -21.48 29.98 0.53
CA GLU A 388 -21.11 29.09 -0.57
C GLU A 388 -20.65 27.72 -0.03
N ILE A 389 -19.93 27.69 1.10
CA ILE A 389 -19.60 26.45 1.83
C ILE A 389 -20.87 25.71 2.25
N ALA A 390 -21.88 26.42 2.76
CA ALA A 390 -23.18 25.84 3.10
C ALA A 390 -23.94 25.28 1.88
N THR A 391 -23.72 25.88 0.70
CA THR A 391 -24.32 25.40 -0.55
C THR A 391 -23.60 24.16 -1.06
N ILE A 392 -22.27 24.13 -0.99
CA ILE A 392 -21.44 22.96 -1.36
C ILE A 392 -21.77 21.75 -0.47
N LEU A 393 -21.91 21.95 0.85
CA LEU A 393 -22.35 20.89 1.76
C LEU A 393 -23.76 20.38 1.43
N ALA A 394 -24.68 21.27 1.04
CA ALA A 394 -26.02 20.88 0.60
C ALA A 394 -26.02 20.10 -0.73
N ASP A 395 -25.09 20.42 -1.64
CA ASP A 395 -24.97 19.81 -2.97
C ASP A 395 -24.09 18.53 -2.98
N SER A 396 -23.30 18.27 -1.92
CA SER A 396 -22.42 17.10 -1.76
C SER A 396 -23.13 15.74 -1.66
N GLY A 397 -24.46 15.70 -1.68
CA GLY A 397 -25.24 14.46 -1.56
C GLY A 397 -25.36 13.90 -0.14
N PHE A 398 -24.81 14.57 0.88
CA PHE A 398 -24.93 14.18 2.29
C PHE A 398 -26.39 14.15 2.81
N VAL A 399 -27.32 14.78 2.08
CA VAL A 399 -28.73 15.01 2.47
C VAL A 399 -29.71 14.18 1.61
N ALA A 400 -29.22 13.14 0.91
CA ALA A 400 -29.95 12.53 -0.20
C ALA A 400 -31.23 11.75 0.16
N ASP A 401 -31.54 11.47 1.43
CA ASP A 401 -32.84 10.86 1.79
C ASP A 401 -33.46 11.45 3.07
N ASP A 402 -34.68 11.97 2.93
CA ASP A 402 -35.64 12.40 3.97
C ASP A 402 -35.31 13.61 4.87
N LEU A 403 -34.12 14.22 4.78
CA LEU A 403 -33.85 15.51 5.44
C LEU A 403 -34.11 16.69 4.50
N SER A 404 -34.97 17.63 4.90
CA SER A 404 -35.12 18.88 4.13
C SER A 404 -33.83 19.70 4.23
N ALA A 405 -33.36 20.30 3.13
CA ALA A 405 -32.17 21.15 3.11
C ALA A 405 -32.23 22.27 4.16
N GLN A 406 -33.43 22.82 4.41
CA GLN A 406 -33.64 23.81 5.47
C GLN A 406 -33.47 23.21 6.87
N PHE A 407 -33.91 21.97 7.09
CA PHE A 407 -33.67 21.26 8.35
C PHE A 407 -32.20 20.87 8.51
N ALA A 408 -31.49 20.51 7.44
CA ALA A 408 -30.05 20.28 7.50
C ALA A 408 -29.30 21.58 7.82
N ILE A 409 -29.68 22.71 7.20
CA ILE A 409 -29.14 24.03 7.51
C ILE A 409 -29.47 24.43 8.94
N ASP A 410 -30.71 24.27 9.39
CA ASP A 410 -31.15 24.62 10.74
C ASP A 410 -30.49 23.69 11.78
N LEU A 411 -30.29 22.40 11.47
CA LEU A 411 -29.59 21.43 12.30
C LEU A 411 -28.09 21.75 12.39
N ILE A 412 -27.45 22.07 11.27
CA ILE A 412 -26.05 22.50 11.24
C ILE A 412 -25.90 23.82 11.99
N THR A 413 -26.83 24.76 11.82
CA THR A 413 -26.85 26.06 12.52
C THR A 413 -27.09 25.88 14.01
N ASP A 414 -28.04 25.03 14.43
CA ASP A 414 -28.31 24.73 15.84
C ASP A 414 -27.15 23.92 16.47
N ILE A 415 -26.50 23.01 15.74
CA ILE A 415 -25.29 22.30 16.20
C ILE A 415 -24.13 23.30 16.38
N ILE A 416 -23.97 24.24 15.46
CA ILE A 416 -22.96 25.32 15.54
C ILE A 416 -23.29 26.28 16.70
N ASP A 417 -24.55 26.67 16.88
CA ASP A 417 -25.00 27.64 17.89
C ASP A 417 -25.08 27.04 19.30
N GLU A 418 -25.41 25.75 19.44
CA GLU A 418 -25.55 25.06 20.73
C GLU A 418 -24.26 24.36 21.18
N LYS A 419 -23.38 23.93 20.25
CA LYS A 419 -22.18 23.12 20.55
C LYS A 419 -20.89 23.48 19.80
N GLY A 420 -20.93 24.30 18.75
CA GLY A 420 -19.81 24.52 17.83
C GLY A 420 -19.46 23.28 16.97
N LEU A 421 -18.56 23.44 15.98
CA LEU A 421 -18.01 22.35 15.13
C LEU A 421 -17.03 21.40 15.87
N LEU A 422 -17.12 21.34 17.19
CA LEU A 422 -16.13 20.79 18.12
C LEU A 422 -15.99 19.26 18.11
N PHE A 423 -16.72 18.53 17.26
CA PHE A 423 -16.55 17.08 17.13
C PHE A 423 -15.50 16.69 16.08
N LEU A 424 -15.16 17.59 15.15
CA LEU A 424 -14.10 17.32 14.18
C LEU A 424 -12.73 17.73 14.71
N PHE A 425 -12.63 18.72 15.61
CA PHE A 425 -11.33 19.24 16.06
C PHE A 425 -11.44 19.84 17.47
N THR A 426 -10.63 19.34 18.39
CA THR A 426 -10.74 19.55 19.84
C THR A 426 -10.30 20.93 20.34
N GLU A 427 -9.81 21.85 19.50
CA GLU A 427 -9.27 23.15 19.97
C GLU A 427 -9.52 24.34 19.02
N VAL A 428 -10.77 24.65 18.68
CA VAL A 428 -11.09 25.95 18.03
C VAL A 428 -11.26 27.04 19.09
N ASN A 429 -10.20 27.79 19.39
CA ASN A 429 -10.19 28.83 20.42
C ASN A 429 -10.19 30.26 19.85
N THR A 430 -9.89 30.40 18.55
CA THR A 430 -9.79 31.69 17.83
C THR A 430 -10.53 31.65 16.49
N TYR A 431 -10.77 32.83 15.91
CA TYR A 431 -11.32 32.95 14.55
C TYR A 431 -10.39 32.33 13.50
N ASP A 432 -9.08 32.42 13.71
CA ASP A 432 -8.09 31.81 12.83
C ASP A 432 -8.16 30.28 12.91
N ASP A 433 -8.33 29.71 14.11
CA ASP A 433 -8.56 28.26 14.27
C ASP A 433 -9.84 27.82 13.55
N PHE A 434 -10.91 28.63 13.61
CA PHE A 434 -12.17 28.34 12.92
C PHE A 434 -12.01 28.36 11.39
N VAL A 435 -11.28 29.32 10.85
CA VAL A 435 -10.98 29.40 9.41
C VAL A 435 -10.11 28.21 8.98
N ASN A 436 -9.07 27.87 9.74
CA ASN A 436 -8.21 26.71 9.47
C ASN A 436 -9.02 25.40 9.50
N THR A 437 -9.93 25.25 10.46
CA THR A 437 -10.83 24.09 10.55
C THR A 437 -11.77 24.01 9.35
N LEU A 438 -12.37 25.12 8.91
CA LEU A 438 -13.20 25.11 7.70
C LEU A 438 -12.39 24.74 6.44
N GLN A 439 -11.15 25.21 6.36
CA GLN A 439 -10.23 24.85 5.28
C GLN A 439 -9.90 23.36 5.29
N GLN A 440 -9.65 22.77 6.46
CA GLN A 440 -9.44 21.33 6.60
C GLN A 440 -10.68 20.54 6.15
N VAL A 441 -11.88 20.90 6.62
CA VAL A 441 -13.13 20.23 6.20
C VAL A 441 -13.35 20.32 4.69
N GLN A 442 -13.05 21.47 4.08
CA GLN A 442 -13.20 21.65 2.65
C GLN A 442 -12.22 20.81 1.85
N ARG A 443 -10.96 20.66 2.30
CA ARG A 443 -9.98 19.74 1.70
C ARG A 443 -10.42 18.30 1.79
N LEU A 444 -10.95 17.88 2.95
CA LEU A 444 -11.45 16.53 3.16
C LEU A 444 -12.68 16.18 2.30
N ALA A 445 -13.44 17.18 1.87
CA ALA A 445 -14.62 17.01 1.05
C ALA A 445 -14.35 17.09 -0.46
N ASP A 446 -13.14 17.52 -0.87
CA ASP A 446 -12.75 17.63 -2.26
C ASP A 446 -12.28 16.28 -2.78
N THR A 447 -13.16 15.56 -3.46
CA THR A 447 -12.87 14.25 -4.05
C THR A 447 -11.89 14.34 -5.21
N ASP A 448 -11.71 15.54 -5.79
CA ASP A 448 -10.77 15.75 -6.88
C ASP A 448 -9.34 15.94 -6.34
N ARG A 449 -9.14 16.29 -5.06
CA ARG A 449 -7.81 16.60 -4.48
C ARG A 449 -7.43 15.73 -3.29
N LYS A 450 -6.93 14.54 -3.59
CA LYS A 450 -6.68 13.49 -2.59
C LYS A 450 -5.31 13.60 -1.92
N LEU A 451 -4.31 14.17 -2.58
CA LEU A 451 -2.99 14.38 -1.96
C LEU A 451 -3.02 15.51 -0.93
N SER A 452 -3.97 16.44 -1.03
CA SER A 452 -4.20 17.50 -0.04
C SER A 452 -4.43 16.98 1.39
N ILE A 453 -4.89 15.73 1.53
CA ILE A 453 -5.09 15.05 2.80
C ILE A 453 -3.76 14.70 3.49
N LEU A 454 -2.69 14.53 2.69
CA LEU A 454 -1.35 14.16 3.13
C LEU A 454 -0.40 15.38 3.19
N GLU A 455 -0.94 16.61 3.21
CA GLU A 455 -0.11 17.83 3.10
C GLU A 455 0.97 17.95 4.19
N SER A 456 0.67 17.52 5.43
CA SER A 456 1.65 17.54 6.53
C SER A 456 2.53 16.31 6.61
N ASP A 457 2.35 15.34 5.70
CA ASP A 457 3.00 14.04 5.74
C ASP A 457 4.32 13.96 4.94
N ASP A 458 4.95 15.09 4.62
CA ASP A 458 6.33 15.14 4.13
C ASP A 458 7.28 14.45 5.12
N TYR A 459 8.01 13.41 4.68
CA TYR A 459 8.84 12.62 5.59
C TYR A 459 10.18 12.19 5.00
N VAL A 460 11.11 11.92 5.91
CA VAL A 460 12.33 11.14 5.66
C VAL A 460 12.32 9.93 6.59
N GLN A 461 12.63 8.78 6.04
CA GLN A 461 12.76 7.51 6.73
C GLN A 461 14.17 6.97 6.50
N VAL A 462 14.75 6.42 7.56
CA VAL A 462 16.01 5.70 7.51
C VAL A 462 15.79 4.32 8.09
N GLU A 463 16.13 3.30 7.33
CA GLU A 463 16.12 1.92 7.77
C GLU A 463 17.53 1.36 7.82
N VAL A 464 17.77 0.54 8.84
CA VAL A 464 19.01 -0.21 9.00
C VAL A 464 18.63 -1.67 9.21
N LYS A 465 18.85 -2.46 8.15
CA LYS A 465 18.56 -3.89 8.11
C LYS A 465 19.84 -4.68 8.39
N TYR A 466 19.71 -5.71 9.21
CA TYR A 466 20.74 -6.72 9.47
C TYR A 466 20.26 -8.08 8.99
N PHE A 467 21.09 -8.76 8.20
CA PHE A 467 20.85 -10.09 7.66
C PHE A 467 21.75 -11.11 8.35
N TYR A 468 21.16 -12.24 8.72
CA TYR A 468 21.84 -13.42 9.26
C TYR A 468 21.67 -14.62 8.33
#